data_AF-A0A8T3SUZ0-F1
#
_entry.id   AF-A0A8T3SUZ0-F1
#
_cell.length_a   1.000
_cell.length_b   1.000
_cell.length_c   1.000
_cell.angle_alpha   90.00
_cell.angle_beta   90.00
_cell.angle_gamma   90.00
#
_symmetry.space_group_name_H-M   'P 1'
#
loop_
_entity.id
_entity.type
_entity.pdbx_description
1 polymer ?
#
loop_
_entity_poly.entity_id
_entity_poly.type
_entity_poly.pdbx_seq_one_letter_code
_entity_poly.pdbx_strand_id
1 'polypeptide(L)'
;PWYTPEFRSVQGFRVPTQVFMAGPAAQRAWIVTNHIDGQDWRDHTERYWLRFAADHYRDRGRSDDWLGAMERLVELDGTFETLVRGDLRAAYVAAQEYLRGTGFLRTIAMQYALGTTQRKWIDRELRALLAEYRDTRVRKGRPEDRAEAAELLLNYLEALEMPPAFADVRAAIMAHVRAGHAGRAAELLERAVASPITEPARWFSMVQLLTEGGQLDRASAMLAEIARGDHPEALNRRRLRGDPARRISAARVRLERARQRAASRSAS
;
A
#
# COMPACT_ATOMS: atom_id res chain seq x y z
N PRO A 1 7.36 41.21 41.86
CA PRO A 1 6.81 40.93 40.51
C PRO A 1 7.82 40.13 39.69
N TRP A 2 7.55 38.84 39.47
CA TRP A 2 8.40 37.99 38.63
C TRP A 2 8.25 38.41 37.16
N TYR A 3 9.36 38.68 36.48
CA TYR A 3 9.36 39.06 35.06
C TYR A 3 8.75 37.93 34.22
N THR A 4 7.63 38.21 33.56
CA THR A 4 7.05 37.29 32.59
C THR A 4 7.63 37.68 31.22
N PRO A 5 8.39 36.81 30.54
CA PRO A 5 8.90 37.09 29.21
C PRO A 5 7.77 37.51 28.27
N GLU A 6 7.99 38.49 27.39
CA GLU A 6 6.98 38.95 26.44
C GLU A 6 6.57 37.87 25.42
N PHE A 7 7.49 36.93 25.14
CA PHE A 7 7.29 35.82 24.21
C PHE A 7 7.59 34.47 24.87
N ARG A 8 6.86 33.43 24.44
CA ARG A 8 7.08 32.03 24.80
C ARG A 8 7.41 31.20 23.55
N SER A 9 8.11 30.09 23.74
CA SER A 9 8.40 29.15 22.65
C SER A 9 7.30 28.09 22.58
N VAL A 10 6.70 27.92 21.40
CA VAL A 10 5.69 26.90 21.13
C VAL A 10 6.06 26.24 19.80
N GLN A 11 6.38 24.94 19.84
CA GLN A 11 6.73 24.16 18.63
C GLN A 11 7.84 24.80 17.77
N GLY A 12 8.75 25.55 18.39
CA GLY A 12 9.85 26.26 17.71
C GLY A 12 9.52 27.71 17.31
N PHE A 13 8.25 28.13 17.39
CA PHE A 13 7.83 29.51 17.13
C PHE A 13 7.86 30.37 18.38
N ARG A 14 8.17 31.67 18.20
CA ARG A 14 8.04 32.68 19.25
C ARG A 14 6.63 33.26 19.24
N VAL A 15 5.84 32.96 20.27
CA VAL A 15 4.43 33.37 20.38
C VAL A 15 4.29 34.38 21.53
N PRO A 16 3.52 35.47 21.37
CA PRO A 16 3.27 36.44 22.44
C PRO A 16 2.70 35.76 23.70
N THR A 17 3.10 36.19 24.88
CA THR A 17 2.66 35.57 26.14
C THR A 17 1.14 35.59 26.32
N GLN A 18 0.45 36.64 25.86
CA GLN A 18 -1.01 36.69 25.90
C GLN A 18 -1.66 35.56 25.07
N VAL A 19 -1.13 35.31 23.86
CA VAL A 19 -1.57 34.22 23.00
C VAL A 19 -1.22 32.87 23.60
N PHE A 20 -0.03 32.76 24.22
CA PHE A 20 0.36 31.56 24.96
C PHE A 20 -0.64 31.22 26.07
N MET A 21 -1.01 32.21 26.90
CA MET A 21 -1.96 32.03 28.00
C MET A 21 -3.39 31.74 27.51
N ALA A 22 -3.75 32.18 26.30
CA ALA A 22 -5.03 31.89 25.67
C ALA A 22 -5.17 30.41 25.21
N GLY A 23 -4.09 29.62 25.24
CA GLY A 23 -4.11 28.18 25.07
C GLY A 23 -3.79 27.66 23.67
N PRO A 24 -3.75 26.32 23.47
CA PRO A 24 -3.20 25.71 22.26
C PRO A 24 -3.89 26.10 20.95
N ALA A 25 -5.21 26.32 20.97
CA ALA A 25 -5.96 26.73 19.78
C ALA A 25 -5.58 28.15 19.33
N ALA A 26 -5.47 29.09 20.28
CA ALA A 26 -5.04 30.46 20.00
C ALA A 26 -3.59 30.51 19.54
N GLN A 27 -2.70 29.73 20.16
CA GLN A 27 -1.31 29.57 19.73
C GLN A 27 -1.23 29.05 18.29
N ARG A 28 -1.98 27.99 17.94
CA ARG A 28 -1.99 27.43 16.59
C ARG A 28 -2.52 28.43 15.57
N ALA A 29 -3.63 29.11 15.86
CA ALA A 29 -4.20 30.12 14.97
C ALA A 29 -3.21 31.27 14.73
N TRP A 30 -2.57 31.77 15.79
CA TRP A 30 -1.57 32.83 15.67
C TRP A 30 -0.35 32.39 14.86
N ILE A 31 0.18 31.18 15.08
CA ILE A 31 1.31 30.67 14.29
C ILE A 31 0.92 30.57 12.82
N VAL A 32 -0.25 30.03 12.51
CA VAL A 32 -0.73 29.90 11.12
C VAL A 32 -0.78 31.28 10.45
N THR A 33 -1.49 32.24 11.05
CA THR A 33 -1.68 33.57 10.47
C THR A 33 -0.37 34.35 10.29
N ASN A 34 0.59 34.20 11.20
CA ASN A 34 1.81 35.02 11.18
C ASN A 34 3.02 34.33 10.51
N HIS A 35 3.00 33.01 10.37
CA HIS A 35 4.17 32.25 9.91
C HIS A 35 3.90 31.21 8.82
N ILE A 36 2.65 30.81 8.56
CA ILE A 36 2.34 29.77 7.58
C ILE A 36 1.54 30.32 6.41
N ASP A 37 0.50 31.11 6.68
CA ASP A 37 -0.37 31.66 5.65
C ASP A 37 0.42 32.57 4.69
N GLY A 38 0.29 32.30 3.39
CA GLY A 38 0.98 33.05 2.33
C GLY A 38 2.46 32.71 2.14
N GLN A 39 3.03 31.79 2.92
CA GLN A 39 4.41 31.32 2.75
C GLN A 39 4.47 30.08 1.85
N ASP A 40 5.58 29.93 1.10
CA ASP A 40 5.88 28.71 0.34
C ASP A 40 6.88 27.84 1.12
N TRP A 41 6.53 26.58 1.34
CA TRP A 41 7.38 25.62 2.04
C TRP A 41 8.73 25.39 1.35
N ARG A 42 8.82 25.64 0.03
CA ARG A 42 10.05 25.48 -0.76
C ARG A 42 11.17 26.41 -0.29
N ASP A 43 10.80 27.56 0.28
CA ASP A 43 11.73 28.59 0.74
C ASP A 43 12.23 28.33 2.16
N HIS A 44 11.70 27.32 2.85
CA HIS A 44 12.01 27.02 4.23
C HIS A 44 13.03 25.90 4.40
N THR A 45 13.91 26.09 5.38
CA THR A 45 14.90 25.09 5.83
C THR A 45 14.73 24.73 7.31
N GLU A 46 13.84 25.44 8.01
CA GLU A 46 13.58 25.25 9.41
C GLU A 46 12.74 24.00 9.64
N ARG A 47 13.36 22.97 10.24
CA ARG A 47 12.72 21.67 10.50
C ARG A 47 11.44 21.78 11.34
N TYR A 48 11.42 22.68 12.33
CA TYR A 48 10.22 22.90 13.15
C TYR A 48 9.09 23.53 12.34
N TRP A 49 9.42 24.44 11.42
CA TRP A 49 8.47 25.09 10.53
C TRP A 49 7.86 24.07 9.57
N LEU A 50 8.69 23.27 8.90
CA LEU A 50 8.24 22.24 7.95
C LEU A 50 7.33 21.21 8.61
N ARG A 51 7.63 20.77 9.83
CA ARG A 51 6.75 19.88 10.60
C ARG A 51 5.37 20.51 10.86
N PHE A 52 5.36 21.76 11.33
CA PHE A 52 4.11 22.46 11.62
C PHE A 52 3.29 22.72 10.35
N ALA A 53 3.96 23.14 9.27
CA ALA A 53 3.34 23.38 7.98
C ALA A 53 2.74 22.09 7.39
N ALA A 54 3.48 20.98 7.45
CA ALA A 54 2.99 19.66 7.00
C ALA A 54 1.71 19.24 7.74
N ASP A 55 1.69 19.35 9.08
CA ASP A 55 0.49 19.07 9.87
C ASP A 55 -0.68 19.99 9.48
N HIS A 56 -0.41 21.28 9.25
CA HIS A 56 -1.41 22.24 8.79
C HIS A 56 -1.97 21.89 7.40
N TYR A 57 -1.11 21.55 6.44
CA TYR A 57 -1.52 21.16 5.08
C TYR A 57 -2.32 19.87 5.07
N ARG A 58 -1.93 18.87 5.86
CA ARG A 58 -2.69 17.63 6.05
C ARG A 58 -4.10 17.92 6.53
N ASP A 59 -4.23 18.71 7.60
CA ASP A 59 -5.53 19.00 8.23
C ASP A 59 -6.48 19.78 7.29
N ARG A 60 -5.94 20.41 6.24
CA ARG A 60 -6.69 21.15 5.20
C ARG A 60 -6.85 20.38 3.89
N GLY A 61 -6.38 19.14 3.82
CA GLY A 61 -6.45 18.33 2.59
C GLY A 61 -5.58 18.87 1.45
N ARG A 62 -4.57 19.69 1.74
CA ARG A 62 -3.58 20.17 0.75
C ARG A 62 -2.51 19.10 0.55
N SER A 63 -2.87 18.00 -0.09
CA SER A 63 -2.04 16.80 -0.17
C SER A 63 -0.69 17.02 -0.84
N ASP A 64 -0.62 17.86 -1.89
CA ASP A 64 0.64 18.14 -2.60
C ASP A 64 1.61 18.96 -1.74
N ASP A 65 1.11 19.98 -1.05
CA ASP A 65 1.91 20.80 -0.14
C ASP A 65 2.34 20.03 1.10
N TRP A 66 1.44 19.18 1.62
CA TRP A 66 1.77 18.26 2.70
C TRP A 66 2.90 17.32 2.29
N LEU A 67 2.79 16.68 1.13
CA LEU A 67 3.83 15.79 0.62
C LEU A 67 5.15 16.53 0.39
N GLY A 68 5.11 17.69 -0.26
CA GLY A 68 6.31 18.49 -0.55
C GLY A 68 7.05 18.93 0.72
N ALA A 69 6.32 19.47 1.71
CA ALA A 69 6.90 19.86 2.99
C ALA A 69 7.50 18.66 3.74
N MET A 70 6.89 17.48 3.63
CA MET A 70 7.39 16.25 4.25
C MET A 70 8.65 15.69 3.59
N GLU A 71 8.70 15.64 2.25
CA GLU A 71 9.92 15.26 1.53
C GLU A 71 11.07 16.22 1.88
N ARG A 72 10.81 17.53 1.86
CA ARG A 72 11.79 18.56 2.22
C ARG A 72 12.31 18.40 3.65
N LEU A 73 11.42 18.11 4.60
CA LEU A 73 11.81 17.86 5.98
C LEU A 73 12.77 16.66 6.08
N VAL A 74 12.50 15.58 5.34
CA VAL A 74 13.33 14.37 5.35
C VAL A 74 14.66 14.58 4.63
N GLU A 75 14.70 15.38 3.56
CA GLU A 75 15.95 15.77 2.91
C GLU A 75 16.87 16.56 3.86
N LEU A 76 16.29 17.45 4.67
CA LEU A 76 17.04 18.25 5.65
C LEU A 76 17.35 17.48 6.93
N ASP A 77 16.55 16.47 7.25
CA ASP A 77 16.65 15.64 8.46
C ASP A 77 16.41 14.16 8.12
N GLY A 78 17.43 13.54 7.53
CA GLY A 78 17.41 12.12 7.17
C GLY A 78 17.48 11.16 8.38
N THR A 79 17.22 11.65 9.60
CA THR A 79 17.20 10.79 10.79
C THR A 79 16.02 9.82 10.74
N PHE A 80 16.26 8.62 11.27
CA PHE A 80 15.21 7.60 11.31
C PHE A 80 13.98 8.04 12.13
N GLU A 81 14.17 8.86 13.16
CA GLU A 81 13.07 9.44 13.93
C GLU A 81 12.15 10.31 13.06
N THR A 82 12.74 11.16 12.21
CA THR A 82 11.97 12.01 11.29
C THR A 82 11.22 11.17 10.27
N LEU A 83 11.85 10.13 9.71
CA LEU A 83 11.20 9.19 8.79
C LEU A 83 9.97 8.52 9.41
N VAL A 84 10.11 8.03 10.65
CA VAL A 84 9.02 7.33 11.35
C VAL A 84 7.89 8.27 11.72
N ARG A 85 8.19 9.49 12.17
CA ARG A 85 7.17 10.47 12.57
C ARG A 85 6.50 11.19 11.40
N GLY A 86 7.16 11.23 10.24
CA GLY A 86 6.74 12.02 9.10
C GLY A 86 5.51 11.53 8.36
N ASP A 87 5.03 10.32 8.64
CA ASP A 87 3.86 9.71 7.98
C ASP A 87 3.89 9.84 6.43
N LEU A 88 5.09 9.72 5.85
CA LEU A 88 5.35 9.91 4.41
C LEU A 88 4.43 9.03 3.56
N ARG A 89 4.19 7.79 3.98
CA ARG A 89 3.31 6.87 3.26
C ARG A 89 1.90 7.45 3.13
N ALA A 90 1.33 8.02 4.20
CA ALA A 90 0.02 8.64 4.14
C ALA A 90 0.01 9.88 3.24
N ALA A 91 1.07 10.68 3.25
CA ALA A 91 1.21 11.82 2.34
C ALA A 91 1.22 11.38 0.87
N TYR A 92 2.02 10.37 0.51
CA TYR A 92 2.02 9.81 -0.85
C TYR A 92 0.68 9.22 -1.26
N VAL A 93 -0.01 8.51 -0.35
CA VAL A 93 -1.33 7.95 -0.62
C VAL A 93 -2.36 9.07 -0.86
N ALA A 94 -2.33 10.14 -0.06
CA ALA A 94 -3.23 11.26 -0.19
C ALA A 94 -3.01 12.02 -1.50
N ALA A 95 -1.76 12.22 -1.92
CA ALA A 95 -1.40 12.81 -3.20
C ALA A 95 -1.55 11.85 -4.40
N GLN A 96 -1.85 10.57 -4.14
CA GLN A 96 -1.87 9.48 -5.15
C GLN A 96 -0.52 9.29 -5.90
N GLU A 97 0.58 9.66 -5.26
CA GLU A 97 1.95 9.66 -5.77
C GLU A 97 2.73 8.40 -5.36
N TYR A 98 2.10 7.22 -5.54
CA TYR A 98 2.63 5.95 -5.03
C TYR A 98 4.01 5.58 -5.59
N LEU A 99 4.20 5.74 -6.91
CA LEU A 99 5.42 5.31 -7.60
C LEU A 99 6.59 6.27 -7.33
N ARG A 100 6.30 7.57 -7.24
CA ARG A 100 7.25 8.58 -6.75
C ARG A 100 7.70 8.24 -5.33
N GLY A 101 6.75 7.98 -4.42
CA GLY A 101 7.08 7.61 -3.05
C GLY A 101 7.84 6.31 -2.92
N THR A 102 7.58 5.36 -3.82
CA THR A 102 8.37 4.14 -3.92
C THR A 102 9.82 4.44 -4.30
N GLY A 103 10.04 5.33 -5.28
CA GLY A 103 11.38 5.79 -5.65
C GLY A 103 12.09 6.54 -4.52
N PHE A 104 11.40 7.45 -3.85
CA PHE A 104 11.95 8.24 -2.74
C PHE A 104 12.37 7.35 -1.55
N LEU A 105 11.47 6.45 -1.11
CA LEU A 105 11.77 5.51 -0.03
C LEU A 105 12.89 4.52 -0.41
N ARG A 106 13.00 4.13 -1.68
CA ARG A 106 14.12 3.30 -2.15
C ARG A 106 15.46 4.04 -1.97
N THR A 107 15.53 5.31 -2.34
CA THR A 107 16.75 6.12 -2.16
C THR A 107 17.15 6.19 -0.69
N ILE A 108 16.19 6.36 0.22
CA ILE A 108 16.44 6.33 1.66
C ILE A 108 16.89 4.93 2.12
N ALA A 109 16.26 3.86 1.61
CA ALA A 109 16.61 2.48 1.95
C ALA A 109 18.07 2.14 1.63
N MET A 110 18.64 2.75 0.58
CA MET A 110 20.03 2.56 0.18
C MET A 110 21.04 3.14 1.19
N GLN A 111 20.61 4.03 2.09
CA GLN A 111 21.47 4.57 3.15
C GLN A 111 21.67 3.59 4.32
N TYR A 112 20.82 2.55 4.41
CA TYR A 112 20.84 1.58 5.49
C TYR A 112 21.26 0.19 5.00
N ALA A 113 22.18 -0.44 5.71
CA ALA A 113 22.60 -1.80 5.43
C ALA A 113 21.42 -2.79 5.53
N LEU A 114 21.48 -3.85 4.72
CA LEU A 114 20.49 -4.94 4.74
C LEU A 114 20.40 -5.56 6.14
N GLY A 115 19.17 -5.91 6.55
CA GLY A 115 18.91 -6.57 7.84
C GLY A 115 18.78 -5.62 9.06
N THR A 116 19.17 -4.36 8.94
CA THR A 116 18.99 -3.34 9.99
C THR A 116 17.50 -3.06 10.26
N THR A 117 17.18 -2.58 11.45
CA THR A 117 15.80 -2.22 11.84
C THR A 117 15.24 -1.13 10.94
N GLN A 118 16.07 -0.14 10.58
CA GLN A 118 15.73 0.95 9.68
C GLN A 118 15.40 0.40 8.29
N ARG A 119 16.26 -0.47 7.75
CA ARG A 119 16.02 -1.07 6.44
C ARG A 119 14.72 -1.89 6.43
N LYS A 120 14.50 -2.73 7.44
CA LYS A 120 13.26 -3.52 7.58
C LYS A 120 12.01 -2.64 7.67
N TRP A 121 12.10 -1.51 8.37
CA TRP A 121 11.00 -0.55 8.46
C TRP A 121 10.70 0.07 7.09
N ILE A 122 11.72 0.50 6.35
CA ILE A 122 11.54 1.09 5.02
C ILE A 122 10.98 0.07 4.03
N ASP A 123 11.51 -1.17 4.03
CA ASP A 123 11.00 -2.25 3.18
C ASP A 123 9.51 -2.54 3.44
N ARG A 124 9.09 -2.44 4.71
CA ARG A 124 7.68 -2.56 5.09
C ARG A 124 6.84 -1.39 4.56
N GLU A 125 7.31 -0.16 4.66
CA GLU A 125 6.59 1.01 4.13
C GLU A 125 6.50 0.97 2.59
N LEU A 126 7.58 0.56 1.90
CA LEU A 126 7.58 0.30 0.45
C LEU A 126 6.52 -0.73 0.06
N ARG A 127 6.50 -1.88 0.77
CA ARG A 127 5.51 -2.93 0.54
C ARG A 127 4.08 -2.45 0.78
N ALA A 128 3.87 -1.65 1.82
CA ALA A 128 2.57 -1.08 2.13
C ALA A 128 2.12 -0.08 1.05
N LEU A 129 3.02 0.79 0.58
CA LEU A 129 2.70 1.78 -0.45
C LEU A 129 2.36 1.11 -1.79
N LEU A 130 3.10 0.07 -2.20
CA LEU A 130 2.79 -0.72 -3.39
C LEU A 130 1.47 -1.51 -3.25
N ALA A 131 1.11 -1.94 -2.03
CA ALA A 131 -0.19 -2.55 -1.78
C ALA A 131 -1.34 -1.55 -1.93
N GLU A 132 -1.15 -0.29 -1.50
CA GLU A 132 -2.13 0.80 -1.73
C GLU A 132 -2.28 1.12 -3.23
N TYR A 133 -1.16 1.13 -3.96
CA TYR A 133 -1.17 1.26 -5.42
C TYR A 133 -1.94 0.13 -6.09
N ARG A 134 -1.70 -1.13 -5.70
CA ARG A 134 -2.46 -2.29 -6.18
C ARG A 134 -3.96 -2.10 -5.95
N ASP A 135 -4.34 -1.77 -4.73
CA ASP A 135 -5.76 -1.71 -4.36
C ASP A 135 -6.47 -0.53 -5.04
N THR A 136 -5.77 0.59 -5.25
CA THR A 136 -6.32 1.80 -5.88
C THR A 136 -6.29 1.75 -7.40
N ARG A 137 -5.13 1.47 -8.00
CA ARG A 137 -4.92 1.56 -9.46
C ARG A 137 -5.23 0.24 -10.18
N VAL A 138 -4.79 -0.89 -9.64
CA VAL A 138 -4.98 -2.20 -10.32
C VAL A 138 -6.38 -2.76 -10.08
N ARG A 139 -6.86 -2.76 -8.83
CA ARG A 139 -8.15 -3.39 -8.50
C ARG A 139 -9.35 -2.48 -8.72
N LYS A 140 -9.24 -1.22 -8.32
CA LYS A 140 -10.34 -0.25 -8.34
C LYS A 140 -10.20 0.83 -9.43
N GLY A 141 -9.04 0.91 -10.10
CA GLY A 141 -8.78 1.92 -11.12
C GLY A 141 -9.69 1.79 -12.35
N ARG A 142 -9.53 2.69 -13.32
CA ARG A 142 -10.31 2.66 -14.56
C ARG A 142 -10.04 1.37 -15.32
N PRO A 143 -11.07 0.63 -15.80
CA PRO A 143 -10.93 -0.69 -16.42
C PRO A 143 -9.82 -0.78 -17.48
N GLU A 144 -9.71 0.23 -18.33
CA GLU A 144 -8.74 0.37 -19.41
C GLU A 144 -7.28 0.45 -18.92
N ASP A 145 -7.04 1.06 -17.76
CA ASP A 145 -5.69 1.26 -17.23
C ASP A 145 -5.20 0.10 -16.36
N ARG A 146 -6.09 -0.79 -15.91
CA ARG A 146 -5.77 -1.77 -14.85
C ARG A 146 -4.63 -2.71 -15.24
N ALA A 147 -4.58 -3.13 -16.51
CA ALA A 147 -3.57 -4.04 -17.01
C ALA A 147 -2.19 -3.37 -17.05
N GLU A 148 -2.11 -2.13 -17.55
CA GLU A 148 -0.87 -1.35 -17.52
C GLU A 148 -0.43 -1.08 -16.08
N ALA A 149 -1.36 -0.68 -15.20
CA ALA A 149 -1.07 -0.47 -13.80
C ALA A 149 -0.54 -1.74 -13.12
N ALA A 150 -1.05 -2.92 -13.50
CA ALA A 150 -0.57 -4.20 -13.01
C ALA A 150 0.88 -4.49 -13.43
N GLU A 151 1.23 -4.23 -14.69
CA GLU A 151 2.60 -4.40 -15.16
C GLU A 151 3.55 -3.45 -14.44
N LEU A 152 3.16 -2.19 -14.25
CA LEU A 152 3.94 -1.23 -13.46
C LEU A 152 4.18 -1.74 -12.03
N LEU A 153 3.15 -2.27 -11.37
CA LEU A 153 3.31 -2.86 -10.03
C LEU A 153 4.34 -3.98 -10.02
N LEU A 154 4.26 -4.91 -10.97
CA LEU A 154 5.18 -6.06 -11.05
C LEU A 154 6.61 -5.61 -11.35
N ASN A 155 6.79 -4.65 -12.26
CA ASN A 155 8.08 -4.08 -12.61
C ASN A 155 8.74 -3.38 -11.40
N TYR A 156 7.97 -2.65 -10.60
CA TYR A 156 8.49 -2.02 -9.38
C TYR A 156 8.86 -3.05 -8.30
N LEU A 157 8.05 -4.10 -8.12
CA LEU A 157 8.37 -5.18 -7.20
C LEU A 157 9.67 -5.89 -7.61
N GLU A 158 9.84 -6.16 -8.90
CA GLU A 158 11.07 -6.73 -9.44
C GLU A 158 12.28 -5.79 -9.26
N ALA A 159 12.14 -4.50 -9.61
CA ALA A 159 13.22 -3.51 -9.48
C ALA A 159 13.65 -3.26 -8.03
N LEU A 160 12.79 -3.55 -7.05
CA LEU A 160 13.07 -3.49 -5.62
C LEU A 160 13.56 -4.83 -5.05
N GLU A 161 13.68 -5.86 -5.88
CA GLU A 161 13.98 -7.23 -5.46
C GLU A 161 13.00 -7.77 -4.40
N MET A 162 11.74 -7.30 -4.47
CA MET A 162 10.67 -7.69 -3.56
C MET A 162 9.77 -8.73 -4.22
N PRO A 163 9.75 -9.99 -3.72
CA PRO A 163 8.88 -11.01 -4.28
C PRO A 163 7.40 -10.56 -4.24
N PRO A 164 6.65 -10.68 -5.34
CA PRO A 164 5.26 -10.28 -5.36
C PRO A 164 4.45 -11.15 -4.38
N ALA A 165 3.55 -10.52 -3.63
CA ALA A 165 2.59 -11.27 -2.83
C ALA A 165 1.58 -11.95 -3.77
N PHE A 166 0.94 -13.01 -3.28
CA PHE A 166 -0.14 -13.66 -4.03
C PHE A 166 -1.27 -12.69 -4.43
N ALA A 167 -1.55 -11.71 -3.57
CA ALA A 167 -2.55 -10.68 -3.85
C ALA A 167 -2.15 -9.77 -5.03
N ASP A 168 -0.86 -9.51 -5.22
CA ASP A 168 -0.33 -8.69 -6.31
C ASP A 168 -0.46 -9.46 -7.63
N VAL A 169 -0.02 -10.71 -7.64
CA VAL A 169 -0.13 -11.61 -8.81
C VAL A 169 -1.59 -11.84 -9.19
N ARG A 170 -2.48 -12.12 -8.23
CA ARG A 170 -3.91 -12.26 -8.49
C ARG A 170 -4.52 -10.98 -9.05
N ALA A 171 -4.18 -9.82 -8.49
CA ALA A 171 -4.69 -8.55 -9.00
C ALA A 171 -4.24 -8.32 -10.45
N ALA A 172 -2.99 -8.62 -10.77
CA ALA A 172 -2.45 -8.53 -12.13
C ALA A 172 -3.17 -9.48 -13.10
N ILE A 173 -3.26 -10.78 -12.78
CA ILE A 173 -3.97 -11.76 -13.61
C ILE A 173 -5.40 -11.29 -13.91
N MET A 174 -6.13 -10.85 -12.87
CA MET A 174 -7.51 -10.38 -13.06
C MET A 174 -7.61 -9.09 -13.87
N ALA A 175 -6.61 -8.22 -13.82
CA ALA A 175 -6.54 -7.04 -14.67
C ALA A 175 -6.39 -7.44 -16.15
N HIS A 176 -5.46 -8.35 -16.47
CA HIS A 176 -5.26 -8.85 -17.83
C HIS A 176 -6.44 -9.64 -18.37
N VAL A 177 -7.06 -10.52 -17.55
CA VAL A 177 -8.27 -11.26 -17.95
C VAL A 177 -9.39 -10.29 -18.37
N ARG A 178 -9.59 -9.21 -17.60
CA ARG A 178 -10.65 -8.23 -17.89
C ARG A 178 -10.33 -7.33 -19.08
N ALA A 179 -9.05 -7.07 -19.33
CA ALA A 179 -8.59 -6.35 -20.51
C ALA A 179 -8.60 -7.22 -21.79
N GLY A 180 -8.91 -8.53 -21.69
CA GLY A 180 -8.86 -9.45 -22.83
C GLY A 180 -7.45 -9.92 -23.20
N HIS A 181 -6.43 -9.62 -22.38
CA HIS A 181 -5.04 -10.00 -22.59
C HIS A 181 -4.79 -11.46 -22.16
N ALA A 182 -5.44 -12.40 -22.84
CA ALA A 182 -5.47 -13.82 -22.44
C ALA A 182 -4.08 -14.47 -22.34
N GLY A 183 -3.18 -14.18 -23.29
CA GLY A 183 -1.81 -14.72 -23.28
C GLY A 183 -1.01 -14.31 -22.04
N ARG A 184 -1.02 -13.02 -21.70
CA ARG A 184 -0.33 -12.51 -20.52
C ARG A 184 -0.95 -12.99 -19.21
N ALA A 185 -2.29 -13.05 -19.15
CA ALA A 185 -2.98 -13.62 -18.00
C ALA A 185 -2.61 -15.09 -17.76
N ALA A 186 -2.51 -15.89 -18.84
CA ALA A 186 -2.10 -17.28 -18.77
C ALA A 186 -0.65 -17.43 -18.32
N GLU A 187 0.27 -16.63 -18.85
CA GLU A 187 1.67 -16.62 -18.43
C GLU A 187 1.82 -16.34 -16.92
N LEU A 188 1.18 -15.28 -16.43
CA LEU A 188 1.21 -14.93 -15.00
C LEU A 188 0.58 -16.02 -14.13
N LEU A 189 -0.47 -16.67 -14.62
CA LEU A 189 -1.10 -17.79 -13.94
C LEU A 189 -0.19 -19.01 -13.86
N GLU A 190 0.51 -19.37 -14.94
CA GLU A 190 1.49 -20.47 -14.91
C GLU A 190 2.62 -20.19 -13.92
N ARG A 191 3.15 -18.96 -13.91
CA ARG A 191 4.16 -18.56 -12.91
C ARG A 191 3.64 -18.69 -11.48
N ALA A 192 2.37 -18.32 -11.24
CA ALA A 192 1.74 -18.45 -9.94
C ALA A 192 1.58 -19.91 -9.52
N VAL A 193 1.19 -20.79 -10.44
CA VAL A 193 0.99 -22.23 -10.17
C VAL A 193 2.31 -22.96 -9.98
N ALA A 194 3.36 -22.59 -10.72
CA ALA A 194 4.68 -23.20 -10.59
C ALA A 194 5.38 -22.84 -9.26
N SER A 195 4.92 -21.79 -8.58
CA SER A 195 5.48 -21.35 -7.31
C SER A 195 5.04 -22.28 -6.16
N PRO A 196 5.96 -22.76 -5.31
CA PRO A 196 5.61 -23.62 -4.18
C PRO A 196 4.59 -22.97 -3.24
N ILE A 197 3.58 -23.75 -2.85
CA ILE A 197 2.56 -23.32 -1.88
C ILE A 197 3.09 -23.58 -0.46
N THR A 198 3.58 -22.54 0.20
CA THR A 198 4.18 -22.63 1.56
C THR A 198 3.20 -22.33 2.69
N GLU A 199 2.05 -21.73 2.39
CA GLU A 199 1.04 -21.33 3.37
C GLU A 199 -0.26 -22.14 3.17
N PRO A 200 -0.82 -22.79 4.19
CA PRO A 200 -2.03 -23.61 4.06
C PRO A 200 -3.24 -22.90 3.44
N ALA A 201 -3.41 -21.61 3.73
CA ALA A 201 -4.52 -20.83 3.20
C ALA A 201 -4.42 -20.59 1.69
N ARG A 202 -3.23 -20.68 1.10
CA ARG A 202 -2.98 -20.39 -0.32
C ARG A 202 -3.55 -21.46 -1.25
N TRP A 203 -3.73 -22.70 -0.78
CA TRP A 203 -4.38 -23.76 -1.57
C TRP A 203 -5.75 -23.33 -2.10
N PHE A 204 -6.63 -22.83 -1.22
CA PHE A 204 -7.95 -22.34 -1.63
C PHE A 204 -7.87 -21.05 -2.47
N SER A 205 -6.88 -20.20 -2.21
CA SER A 205 -6.65 -19.00 -3.02
C SER A 205 -6.21 -19.37 -4.45
N MET A 206 -5.43 -20.42 -4.62
CA MET A 206 -5.01 -20.94 -5.93
C MET A 206 -6.19 -21.55 -6.70
N VAL A 207 -7.03 -22.36 -6.04
CA VAL A 207 -8.28 -22.86 -6.64
C VAL A 207 -9.16 -21.69 -7.10
N GLN A 208 -9.30 -20.65 -6.28
CA GLN A 208 -10.05 -19.45 -6.64
C GLN A 208 -9.42 -18.74 -7.84
N LEU A 209 -8.10 -18.57 -7.86
CA LEU A 209 -7.39 -17.92 -8.96
C LEU A 209 -7.54 -18.68 -10.27
N LEU A 210 -7.38 -20.01 -10.27
CA LEU A 210 -7.61 -20.87 -11.44
C LEU A 210 -9.05 -20.75 -11.94
N THR A 211 -10.02 -20.73 -11.02
CA THR A 211 -11.44 -20.56 -11.36
C THR A 211 -11.71 -19.20 -12.00
N GLU A 212 -11.15 -18.13 -11.45
CA GLU A 212 -11.33 -16.76 -11.95
C GLU A 212 -10.57 -16.51 -13.27
N GLY A 213 -9.44 -17.19 -13.47
CA GLY A 213 -8.66 -17.18 -14.71
C GLY A 213 -9.19 -18.12 -15.80
N GLY A 214 -10.29 -18.84 -15.55
CA GLY A 214 -10.94 -19.71 -16.54
C GLY A 214 -10.33 -21.11 -16.71
N GLN A 215 -9.33 -21.47 -15.91
CA GLN A 215 -8.70 -22.80 -15.88
C GLN A 215 -9.53 -23.78 -15.05
N LEU A 216 -10.78 -24.01 -15.45
CA LEU A 216 -11.80 -24.69 -14.63
C LEU A 216 -11.45 -26.16 -14.34
N ASP A 217 -10.83 -26.87 -15.28
CA ASP A 217 -10.44 -28.27 -15.08
C ASP A 217 -9.31 -28.41 -14.07
N ARG A 218 -8.29 -27.53 -14.17
CA ARG A 218 -7.20 -27.47 -13.19
C ARG A 218 -7.70 -27.05 -11.81
N ALA A 219 -8.61 -26.07 -11.75
CA ALA A 219 -9.26 -25.69 -10.49
C ALA A 219 -10.02 -26.86 -9.86
N SER A 220 -10.73 -27.64 -10.68
CA SER A 220 -11.46 -28.83 -10.25
C SER A 220 -10.53 -29.92 -9.72
N ALA A 221 -9.45 -30.21 -10.44
CA ALA A 221 -8.46 -31.22 -10.06
C ALA A 221 -7.81 -30.87 -8.71
N MET A 222 -7.32 -29.63 -8.57
CA MET A 222 -6.72 -29.15 -7.32
C MET A 222 -7.71 -29.18 -6.14
N LEU A 223 -8.97 -28.80 -6.37
CA LEU A 223 -10.00 -28.88 -5.33
C LEU A 223 -10.29 -30.34 -4.92
N ALA A 224 -10.22 -31.28 -5.86
CA ALA A 224 -10.39 -32.70 -5.58
C ALA A 224 -9.21 -33.28 -4.78
N GLU A 225 -7.97 -32.92 -5.10
CA GLU A 225 -6.77 -33.26 -4.31
C GLU A 225 -6.91 -32.78 -2.86
N ILE A 226 -7.27 -31.50 -2.66
CA ILE A 226 -7.51 -30.94 -1.32
C ILE A 226 -8.62 -31.73 -0.60
N ALA A 227 -9.73 -32.05 -1.28
CA ALA A 227 -10.84 -32.78 -0.68
C ALA A 227 -10.51 -34.24 -0.35
N ARG A 228 -9.60 -34.88 -1.10
CA ARG A 228 -9.08 -36.22 -0.82
C ARG A 228 -8.08 -36.25 0.34
N GLY A 229 -7.53 -35.09 0.71
CA GLY A 229 -6.55 -34.97 1.78
C GLY A 229 -5.10 -35.09 1.31
N ASP A 230 -4.85 -34.97 0.00
CA ASP A 230 -3.49 -34.98 -0.56
C ASP A 230 -2.65 -33.80 -0.03
N HIS A 231 -3.33 -32.73 0.40
CA HIS A 231 -2.75 -31.52 1.03
C HIS A 231 -3.26 -31.36 2.47
N PRO A 232 -2.79 -32.17 3.44
CA PRO A 232 -3.34 -32.23 4.80
C PRO A 232 -3.24 -30.90 5.54
N GLU A 233 -2.23 -30.08 5.25
CA GLU A 233 -2.10 -28.74 5.80
C GLU A 233 -3.26 -27.83 5.39
N ALA A 234 -3.82 -28.00 4.19
CA ALA A 234 -5.00 -27.27 3.70
C ALA A 234 -6.31 -27.69 4.39
N LEU A 235 -6.29 -28.76 5.20
CA LEU A 235 -7.43 -29.22 6.00
C LEU A 235 -7.24 -28.96 7.51
N ASN A 236 -6.10 -28.37 7.90
CA ASN A 236 -5.81 -28.13 9.31
C ASN A 236 -6.52 -26.87 9.83
N ARG A 237 -7.58 -27.07 10.62
CA ARG A 237 -8.36 -26.00 11.27
C ARG A 237 -7.54 -25.05 12.12
N ARG A 238 -6.43 -25.49 12.73
CA ARG A 238 -5.56 -24.62 13.54
C ARG A 238 -4.71 -23.68 12.69
N ARG A 239 -4.39 -24.10 11.47
CA ARG A 239 -3.58 -23.32 10.51
C ARG A 239 -4.42 -22.45 9.59
N LEU A 240 -5.73 -22.66 9.56
CA LEU A 240 -6.67 -21.90 8.74
C LEU A 240 -7.56 -21.03 9.62
N ARG A 241 -7.81 -19.78 9.19
CA ARG A 241 -8.95 -19.02 9.70
C ARG A 241 -10.24 -19.60 9.09
N GLY A 242 -10.96 -20.41 9.85
CA GLY A 242 -12.29 -20.96 9.48
C GLY A 242 -12.32 -22.47 9.21
N ASP A 243 -13.50 -22.99 8.88
CA ASP A 243 -13.74 -24.43 8.68
C ASP A 243 -13.41 -24.90 7.24
N PRO A 244 -12.50 -25.87 7.06
CA PRO A 244 -12.12 -26.40 5.74
C PRO A 244 -13.29 -26.94 4.93
N ALA A 245 -14.25 -27.62 5.57
CA ALA A 245 -15.42 -28.16 4.88
C ALA A 245 -16.28 -27.05 4.24
N ARG A 246 -16.45 -25.92 4.94
CA ARG A 246 -17.11 -24.72 4.39
C ARG A 246 -16.33 -24.12 3.22
N ARG A 247 -15.00 -24.11 3.28
CA ARG A 247 -14.15 -23.60 2.18
C ARG A 247 -14.25 -24.48 0.94
N ILE A 248 -14.23 -25.80 1.08
CA ILE A 248 -14.43 -26.76 -0.01
C ILE A 248 -15.82 -26.54 -0.64
N SER A 249 -16.86 -26.47 0.17
CA SER A 249 -18.23 -26.26 -0.30
C SER A 249 -18.37 -24.95 -1.08
N ALA A 250 -17.81 -23.86 -0.54
CA ALA A 250 -17.82 -22.56 -1.22
C ALA A 250 -17.02 -22.58 -2.54
N ALA A 251 -15.88 -23.28 -2.59
CA ALA A 251 -15.10 -23.43 -3.80
C ALA A 251 -15.86 -24.22 -4.88
N ARG A 252 -16.55 -25.31 -4.52
CA ARG A 252 -17.41 -26.08 -5.42
C ARG A 252 -18.51 -25.22 -6.04
N VAL A 253 -19.22 -24.45 -5.21
CA VAL A 253 -20.29 -23.56 -5.69
C VAL A 253 -19.75 -22.51 -6.67
N ARG A 254 -18.58 -21.93 -6.41
CA ARG A 254 -17.95 -20.96 -7.33
C ARG A 254 -17.54 -21.60 -8.65
N LEU A 255 -16.95 -22.80 -8.61
CA LEU A 255 -16.52 -23.54 -9.79
C LEU A 255 -17.73 -23.88 -10.69
N GLU A 256 -18.81 -24.34 -10.09
CA GLU A 256 -20.05 -24.67 -10.81
C GLU A 256 -20.64 -23.44 -11.50
N ARG A 257 -20.75 -22.31 -10.78
CA ARG A 257 -21.17 -21.03 -11.38
C ARG A 257 -20.22 -20.54 -12.47
N ALA A 258 -18.93 -20.85 -12.39
CA ALA A 258 -17.98 -20.50 -13.44
C ALA A 258 -18.19 -21.37 -14.70
N ARG A 259 -18.44 -22.67 -14.54
CA ARG A 259 -18.78 -23.58 -15.64
C ARG A 259 -20.05 -23.17 -16.37
N GLN A 260 -21.10 -22.84 -15.63
CA GLN A 260 -22.37 -22.37 -16.21
C GLN A 260 -22.19 -21.08 -17.03
N ARG A 261 -21.37 -20.14 -16.55
CA ARG A 261 -21.03 -18.92 -17.29
C ARG A 261 -20.16 -19.19 -18.52
N ALA A 262 -19.26 -20.16 -18.47
CA ALA A 262 -18.46 -20.55 -19.62
C ALA A 262 -19.34 -21.22 -20.71
N ALA A 263 -20.22 -22.15 -20.31
CA ALA A 263 -21.13 -22.85 -21.21
C ALA A 263 -22.11 -21.90 -21.92
N SER A 264 -22.63 -20.91 -21.22
CA SER A 264 -23.52 -19.88 -21.82
C SER A 264 -22.79 -19.00 -22.84
N ARG A 265 -21.52 -18.66 -22.59
CA ARG A 265 -20.69 -17.89 -23.55
C ARG A 265 -20.31 -18.69 -24.80
N SER A 266 -20.15 -20.00 -24.69
CA SER A 266 -19.85 -20.86 -25.86
C SER A 266 -21.08 -21.17 -26.72
N ALA A 267 -22.28 -20.92 -26.21
CA ALA A 267 -23.55 -21.17 -26.90
C ALA A 267 -24.15 -19.91 -27.58
N SER A 268 -23.54 -18.74 -27.37
CA SER A 268 -23.90 -17.46 -28.00
C SER A 268 -22.92 -17.14 -29.11
#